data_AF-A0A561SGM3-F1
#
_entry.id   AF-A0A561SGM3-F1
#
_cell.length_a   1.000
_cell.length_b   1.000
_cell.length_c   1.000
_cell.angle_alpha   90.00
_cell.angle_beta   90.00
_cell.angle_gamma   90.00
#
_symmetry.space_group_name_H-M   'P 1'
#
loop_
_entity.id
_entity.type
_entity.pdbx_description
1 polymer ?
#
loop_
_entity_poly.entity_id
_entity_poly.type
_entity_poly.pdbx_seq_one_letter_code
_entity_poly.pdbx_strand_id
1 'polypeptide(L)'
;MTYGYGKAFEADPALLASFIREARELGKDIRGMTGDFVAATQPTSMWYGIDDDFAREAGPQAKKDLEYVVSALGAISDAFVGIVEGHLQELQSIRGAQGQAMDDIARLKGQTGAVGDKGSGKH
;
A
#
# COMPACT_ATOMS: atom_id res chain seq x y z
N MET A 1 8.18 37.93 -17.54
CA MET A 1 8.68 36.88 -16.63
C MET A 1 7.52 36.40 -15.79
N THR A 2 6.81 35.39 -16.29
CA THR A 2 5.78 34.67 -15.55
C THR A 2 6.50 33.67 -14.66
N TYR A 3 6.48 33.91 -13.35
CA TYR A 3 6.98 32.96 -12.36
C TYR A 3 6.13 31.69 -12.46
N GLY A 4 6.66 30.69 -13.16
CA GLY A 4 6.13 29.35 -13.18
C GLY A 4 6.31 28.75 -11.80
N TYR A 5 5.33 28.97 -10.92
CA TYR A 5 5.08 28.06 -9.83
C TYR A 5 4.84 26.70 -10.48
N GLY A 6 5.85 25.83 -10.38
CA GLY A 6 5.76 24.47 -10.88
C GLY A 6 4.52 23.82 -10.30
N LYS A 7 3.93 22.90 -11.09
CA LYS A 7 2.92 21.92 -10.65
C LYS A 7 3.49 20.97 -9.58
N ALA A 8 4.12 21.50 -8.54
CA ALA A 8 4.73 20.77 -7.47
C ALA A 8 3.77 20.81 -6.28
N PHE A 9 3.39 19.62 -5.81
CA PHE A 9 2.62 19.34 -4.60
C PHE A 9 1.08 19.33 -4.67
N GLU A 10 0.45 19.14 -5.82
CA GLU A 10 -0.94 18.66 -5.79
C GLU A 10 -0.91 17.14 -5.87
N ALA A 11 -1.08 16.47 -4.73
CA ALA A 11 -1.24 15.01 -4.68
C ALA A 11 -2.53 14.65 -5.41
N ASP A 12 -2.44 14.36 -6.72
CA ASP A 12 -3.59 14.07 -7.58
C ASP A 12 -4.47 12.99 -6.93
N PRO A 13 -5.68 13.33 -6.49
CA PRO A 13 -6.51 12.38 -5.76
C PRO A 13 -6.96 11.19 -6.58
N ALA A 14 -7.07 11.35 -7.91
CA ALA A 14 -7.47 10.29 -8.82
C ALA A 14 -6.35 9.25 -8.99
N LEU A 15 -5.10 9.71 -9.17
CA LEU A 15 -3.93 8.83 -9.22
C LEU A 15 -3.72 8.07 -7.91
N LEU A 16 -4.01 8.70 -6.78
CA LEU A 16 -3.96 8.03 -5.49
C LEU A 16 -5.03 6.92 -5.39
N ALA A 17 -6.26 7.24 -5.78
CA ALA A 17 -7.36 6.29 -5.71
C ALA A 17 -7.15 5.10 -6.65
N SER A 18 -6.58 5.31 -7.85
CA SER A 18 -6.22 4.23 -8.76
C SER A 18 -5.11 3.35 -8.18
N PHE A 19 -4.04 3.94 -7.64
CA PHE A 19 -2.96 3.21 -6.99
C PHE A 19 -3.48 2.34 -5.83
N ILE A 20 -4.36 2.89 -4.99
CA ILE A 20 -4.96 2.14 -3.87
C ILE A 20 -5.75 0.94 -4.36
N ARG A 21 -6.53 1.13 -5.43
CA ARG A 21 -7.34 0.05 -6.00
C ARG A 21 -6.45 -1.04 -6.56
N GLU A 22 -5.46 -0.68 -7.36
CA GLU A 22 -4.50 -1.62 -7.97
C GLU A 22 -3.69 -2.37 -6.90
N ALA A 23 -3.22 -1.66 -5.87
CA ALA A 23 -2.50 -2.27 -4.77
C ALA A 23 -3.38 -3.27 -3.97
N ARG A 24 -4.67 -2.97 -3.79
CA ARG A 24 -5.62 -3.89 -3.16
C ARG A 24 -5.92 -5.12 -4.03
N GLU A 25 -6.00 -4.94 -5.35
CA GLU A 25 -6.18 -6.05 -6.30
C GLU A 25 -4.95 -6.96 -6.28
N LEU A 26 -3.75 -6.40 -6.38
CA LEU A 26 -2.50 -7.15 -6.30
C LEU A 26 -2.36 -7.89 -4.96
N GLY A 27 -2.77 -7.27 -3.85
CA GLY A 27 -2.79 -7.92 -2.54
C GLY A 27 -3.75 -9.12 -2.47
N LYS A 28 -4.87 -9.08 -3.19
CA LYS A 28 -5.78 -10.25 -3.30
C LYS A 28 -5.14 -11.35 -4.14
N ASP A 29 -4.49 -10.99 -5.25
CA ASP A 29 -3.83 -11.96 -6.13
C ASP A 29 -2.70 -12.69 -5.40
N ILE A 30 -1.86 -11.96 -4.65
CA ILE A 30 -0.78 -12.54 -3.85
C ILE A 30 -1.33 -13.49 -2.77
N ARG A 31 -2.45 -13.15 -2.12
CA ARG A 31 -3.11 -14.09 -1.19
C ARG A 31 -3.67 -15.32 -1.89
N GLY A 32 -4.15 -15.16 -3.13
CA GLY A 32 -4.61 -16.26 -3.99
C GLY A 32 -3.50 -17.24 -4.34
N MET A 33 -2.28 -16.76 -4.58
CA MET A 33 -1.13 -17.59 -4.97
C MET A 33 -0.85 -18.74 -3.99
N THR A 34 -1.05 -18.54 -2.68
CA THR A 34 -0.88 -19.63 -1.70
C THR A 34 -1.91 -20.75 -1.93
N GLY A 35 -3.16 -20.39 -2.18
CA GLY A 35 -4.21 -21.35 -2.49
C GLY A 35 -3.94 -22.08 -3.81
N ASP A 36 -3.54 -21.34 -4.83
CA ASP A 36 -3.20 -21.90 -6.14
C ASP A 36 -1.99 -22.85 -6.06
N PHE A 37 -0.96 -22.50 -5.28
CA PHE A 37 0.19 -23.35 -5.04
C PHE A 37 -0.19 -24.67 -4.36
N VAL A 38 -1.00 -24.61 -3.30
CA VAL A 38 -1.49 -25.81 -2.62
C VAL A 38 -2.34 -26.66 -3.55
N ALA A 39 -3.23 -26.05 -4.33
CA ALA A 39 -4.06 -26.75 -5.30
C ALA A 39 -3.22 -27.42 -6.41
N ALA A 40 -2.19 -26.73 -6.91
CA ALA A 40 -1.30 -27.24 -7.96
C ALA A 40 -0.40 -28.38 -7.48
N THR A 41 -0.01 -28.39 -6.20
CA THR A 41 0.86 -29.42 -5.62
C THR A 41 0.08 -30.65 -5.14
N GLN A 42 -1.22 -30.50 -4.87
CA GLN A 42 -2.10 -31.56 -4.36
C GLN A 42 -2.08 -32.86 -5.20
N PRO A 43 -2.15 -32.82 -6.55
CA PRO A 43 -2.09 -34.02 -7.40
C PRO A 43 -0.78 -34.81 -7.25
N THR A 44 0.29 -34.15 -6.79
CA THR A 44 1.62 -34.75 -6.61
C THR A 44 1.94 -35.08 -5.15
N SER A 45 1.01 -34.86 -4.20
CA SER A 45 1.27 -34.96 -2.76
C SER A 45 1.73 -36.34 -2.26
N MET A 46 1.58 -37.39 -3.07
CA MET A 46 2.00 -38.76 -2.74
C MET A 46 2.97 -39.35 -3.78
N TRP A 47 3.73 -38.50 -4.49
CA TRP A 47 4.70 -38.94 -5.49
C TRP A 47 5.75 -39.92 -4.92
N TYR A 48 6.03 -39.80 -3.62
CA TYR A 48 7.00 -40.61 -2.88
C TYR A 48 6.44 -41.95 -2.39
N GLY A 49 5.22 -42.34 -2.74
CA GLY A 49 4.58 -43.57 -2.25
C GLY A 49 3.83 -43.37 -0.93
N ILE A 50 3.30 -44.46 -0.38
CA ILE A 50 2.46 -44.44 0.84
C ILE A 50 3.22 -45.03 2.03
N ASP A 51 3.64 -46.30 1.94
CA ASP A 51 4.14 -47.07 3.10
C ASP A 51 5.49 -47.76 2.87
N ASP A 52 6.17 -47.49 1.76
CA ASP A 52 7.51 -48.03 1.52
C ASP A 52 8.59 -47.25 2.27
N ASP A 53 9.80 -47.82 2.32
CA ASP A 53 10.92 -47.22 3.05
C ASP A 53 11.32 -45.85 2.47
N PHE A 54 11.10 -45.64 1.17
CA PHE A 54 11.32 -44.36 0.51
C PHE A 54 10.30 -43.30 0.95
N ALA A 55 9.02 -43.66 1.07
CA ALA A 55 7.96 -42.78 1.57
C ALA A 55 8.22 -42.33 3.01
N ARG A 56 8.74 -43.22 3.85
CA ARG A 56 9.12 -42.90 5.25
C ARG A 56 10.27 -41.90 5.33
N GLU A 57 11.19 -41.93 4.38
CA GLU A 57 12.33 -41.01 4.32
C GLU A 57 11.96 -39.68 3.65
N ALA A 58 11.33 -39.73 2.47
CA ALA A 58 11.05 -38.58 1.63
C ALA A 58 9.79 -37.80 2.05
N GLY A 59 8.75 -38.48 2.57
CA GLY A 59 7.48 -37.87 2.93
C GLY A 59 7.61 -36.74 3.96
N PRO A 60 8.34 -36.92 5.09
CA PRO A 60 8.56 -35.85 6.06
C PRO A 60 9.26 -34.62 5.47
N GLN A 61 10.25 -34.83 4.59
CA GLN A 61 10.98 -33.73 3.95
C GLN A 61 10.09 -32.99 2.96
N ALA A 62 9.34 -33.71 2.11
CA ALA A 62 8.39 -33.11 1.17
C ALA A 62 7.31 -32.28 1.89
N LYS A 63 6.81 -32.75 3.03
CA LYS A 63 5.87 -31.99 3.87
C LYS A 63 6.51 -30.71 4.40
N LYS A 64 7.74 -30.79 4.93
CA LYS A 64 8.48 -29.64 5.44
C LYS A 64 8.73 -28.59 4.36
N ASP A 65 9.07 -29.02 3.14
CA ASP A 65 9.30 -28.12 2.01
C ASP A 65 8.01 -27.43 1.58
N LEU A 66 6.88 -28.16 1.55
CA LEU A 66 5.58 -27.57 1.28
C LEU A 66 5.18 -26.54 2.34
N GLU A 67 5.33 -26.87 3.62
CA GLU A 67 5.07 -25.94 4.73
C GLU A 67 5.96 -24.69 4.66
N TYR A 68 7.23 -24.86 4.29
CA TYR A 68 8.17 -23.76 4.11
C TYR A 68 7.73 -22.81 3.00
N VAL A 69 7.34 -23.34 1.83
CA VAL A 69 6.88 -22.51 0.71
C VAL A 69 5.58 -21.80 1.04
N VAL A 70 4.61 -22.49 1.65
CA VAL A 70 3.35 -21.88 2.10
C VAL A 70 3.59 -20.75 3.10
N SER A 71 4.50 -20.97 4.07
CA SER A 71 4.88 -19.95 5.04
C SER A 71 5.56 -18.74 4.37
N ALA A 72 6.46 -18.98 3.42
CA ALA A 72 7.13 -17.92 2.67
C ALA A 72 6.15 -17.09 1.83
N LEU A 73 5.19 -17.73 1.15
CA LEU A 73 4.13 -17.04 0.41
C LEU A 73 3.24 -16.19 1.35
N GLY A 74 2.93 -16.72 2.53
CA GLY A 74 2.24 -15.96 3.59
C GLY A 74 3.01 -14.71 4.00
N ALA A 75 4.30 -14.84 4.28
CA ALA A 75 5.16 -13.72 4.66
C ALA A 75 5.25 -12.66 3.54
N ILE A 76 5.30 -13.07 2.28
CA ILE A 76 5.28 -12.15 1.12
C ILE A 76 3.96 -11.40 1.04
N SER A 77 2.83 -12.09 1.20
CA SER A 77 1.50 -11.48 1.26
C SER A 77 1.42 -10.42 2.35
N ASP A 78 1.85 -10.76 3.57
CA ASP A 78 1.76 -9.87 4.72
C ASP A 78 2.68 -8.66 4.56
N ALA A 79 3.91 -8.85 4.07
CA ALA A 79 4.84 -7.77 3.79
C ALA A 79 4.29 -6.80 2.73
N PHE A 80 3.70 -7.34 1.65
CA PHE A 80 3.12 -6.52 0.59
C PHE A 80 1.96 -5.67 1.12
N VAL A 81 1.03 -6.28 1.88
CA VAL A 81 -0.09 -5.55 2.49
C VAL A 81 0.42 -4.46 3.44
N GLY A 82 1.42 -4.77 4.28
CA GLY A 82 2.01 -3.79 5.20
C GLY A 82 2.65 -2.59 4.49
N ILE A 83 3.35 -2.82 3.38
CA ILE A 83 3.94 -1.73 2.56
C ILE A 83 2.85 -0.84 1.96
N VAL A 84 1.81 -1.45 1.40
CA VAL A 84 0.69 -0.72 0.80
C VAL A 84 -0.05 0.12 1.84
N GLU A 85 -0.32 -0.45 3.02
CA GLU A 85 -0.96 0.26 4.13
C GLU A 85 -0.08 1.40 4.66
N GLY A 86 1.23 1.18 4.78
CA GLY A 86 2.20 2.21 5.17
C GLY A 86 2.18 3.41 4.23
N HIS A 87 2.32 3.17 2.92
CA HIS A 87 2.24 4.25 1.92
C HIS A 87 0.89 4.95 1.91
N LEU A 88 -0.20 4.22 2.14
CA LEU A 88 -1.53 4.80 2.27
C LEU A 88 -1.63 5.79 3.43
N GLN A 89 -1.06 5.43 4.58
CA GLN A 89 -1.04 6.28 5.75
C GLN A 89 -0.15 7.51 5.56
N GLU A 90 1.00 7.36 4.88
CA GLU A 90 1.87 8.48 4.49
C GLU A 90 1.11 9.48 3.61
N LEU A 91 0.41 8.99 2.59
CA LEU A 91 -0.35 9.82 1.66
C LEU A 91 -1.52 10.57 2.34
N GLN A 92 -2.22 9.92 3.27
CA GLN A 92 -3.25 10.58 4.08
C GLN A 92 -2.66 11.69 4.96
N SER A 93 -1.50 11.44 5.56
CA SER A 93 -0.80 12.43 6.40
C SER A 93 -0.36 13.64 5.59
N ILE A 94 0.18 13.43 4.37
CA ILE A 94 0.54 14.51 3.44
C ILE A 94 -0.68 15.36 3.09
N ARG A 95 -1.83 14.74 2.77
CA ARG A 95 -3.07 15.48 2.48
C ARG A 95 -3.55 16.31 3.67
N GLY A 96 -3.48 15.74 4.88
CA GLY A 96 -3.83 16.48 6.10
C GLY A 96 -2.96 17.72 6.29
N ALA A 97 -1.65 17.57 6.14
CA ALA A 97 -0.70 18.68 6.23
C ALA A 97 -0.95 19.75 5.15
N GLN A 98 -1.27 19.35 3.92
CA GLN A 98 -1.61 20.27 2.83
C GLN A 98 -2.90 21.04 3.11
N GLY A 99 -3.95 20.37 3.59
CA GLY A 99 -5.20 21.02 3.97
C GLY A 99 -4.98 22.07 5.06
N GLN A 100 -4.25 21.70 6.12
CA GLN A 100 -3.93 22.63 7.20
C GLN A 100 -3.12 23.83 6.71
N ALA A 101 -2.11 23.61 5.86
CA ALA A 101 -1.32 24.70 5.29
C ALA A 101 -2.18 25.66 4.44
N MET A 102 -3.12 25.14 3.65
CA MET A 102 -4.04 25.96 2.86
C MET A 102 -5.02 26.75 3.74
N ASP A 103 -5.54 26.13 4.80
CA ASP A 103 -6.43 26.79 5.76
C ASP A 103 -5.70 27.92 6.51
N ASP A 104 -4.44 27.69 6.91
CA ASP A 104 -3.60 28.69 7.55
C ASP A 104 -3.31 29.87 6.60
N ILE A 105 -3.00 29.59 5.33
CA ILE A 105 -2.83 30.63 4.29
C ILE A 105 -4.13 31.41 4.10
N ALA A 106 -5.29 30.74 4.03
CA ALA A 106 -6.58 31.40 3.89
C ALA A 106 -6.89 32.30 5.09
N ARG A 107 -6.61 31.82 6.31
CA ARG A 107 -6.77 32.59 7.55
C ARG A 107 -5.88 33.82 7.59
N LEU A 108 -4.60 33.66 7.27
CA LEU A 108 -3.63 34.76 7.21
C LEU A 108 -4.05 35.79 6.16
N LYS A 109 -4.49 35.35 4.97
CA LYS A 109 -4.98 36.24 3.91
C LYS A 109 -6.18 37.07 4.39
N GLY A 110 -7.14 36.45 5.09
CA GLY A 110 -8.28 37.15 5.70
C GLY A 110 -7.86 38.19 6.74
N GLN A 111 -6.85 37.89 7.57
CA GLN A 111 -6.32 38.85 8.55
C GLN A 111 -5.58 40.01 7.88
N THR A 112 -4.74 39.77 6.88
CA THR A 112 -4.06 40.85 6.13
C THR A 112 -5.04 41.72 5.35
N GLY A 113 -6.13 41.15 4.82
CA GLY A 113 -7.20 41.93 4.17
C GLY A 113 -7.92 42.88 5.14
N ALA A 114 -8.18 42.42 6.38
CA ALA A 114 -8.81 43.24 7.42
C ALA A 114 -7.89 44.36 7.97
N VAL A 115 -6.56 44.21 7.87
CA VAL A 115 -5.60 45.26 8.28
C VAL A 115 -5.43 46.34 7.21
N GLY A 116 -5.59 46.01 5.91
CA GLY A 116 -5.50 46.96 4.81
C GLY A 116 -6.68 47.95 4.69
N ASP A 117 -7.86 47.59 5.21
CA ASP A 117 -9.09 48.38 5.07
C ASP A 117 -9.29 49.44 6.17
N LYS A 118 -8.42 49.49 7.19
CA LYS A 118 -8.45 50.51 8.25
C LYS A 118 -7.52 51.71 8.00
N GLY A 119 -7.07 51.90 6.75
CA GLY A 119 -6.04 52.89 6.39
C GLY A 119 -6.51 54.14 5.64
N SER A 120 -7.72 54.21 5.08
CA SER A 120 -8.17 55.41 4.35
C SER A 120 -9.23 56.19 5.14
N GLY A 121 -8.83 57.24 5.84
CA GLY A 121 -9.78 58.17 6.44
C GLY A 121 -9.22 59.10 7.50
N LYS A 122 -8.11 59.81 7.22
CA LYS A 122 -7.81 61.10 7.84
C LYS A 122 -7.71 62.14 6.73
N HIS A 123 -8.70 63.03 6.66
CA HIS A 123 -8.56 64.49 6.77
C HIS A 123 -9.92 65.16 6.53
#